data_AF-B4Q4X3-F1
#
_entry.id   AF-B4Q4X3-F1
#
_cell.length_a   1.000
_cell.length_b   1.000
_cell.length_c   1.000
_cell.angle_alpha   90.00
_cell.angle_beta   90.00
_cell.angle_gamma   90.00
#
_symmetry.space_group_name_H-M   'P 1'
#
loop_
_entity.id
_entity.type
_entity.pdbx_description
1 polymer ?
#
loop_
_entity_poly.entity_id
_entity_poly.type
_entity_poly.pdbx_seq_one_letter_code
_entity_poly.pdbx_strand_id
1 'polypeptide(L)'
;MIFTACNELHNGYRAKFLTIVYWIAATYVLADVYSAQLTSQFARPAREPPINTLQRLQAAMIHDGYRLYVEKESSSLEMLENGTELFRQLYALMRQQVIKDPQGFFIDSVEAGIKLIAEGGEDKAVLGGRETLFFNVQQYGSSNFQLSQKLYTRYSAVAVQIGCPFLGSLNNV
;
A
#
# COMPACT_ATOMS: atom_id res chain seq x y z
N MET A 1 -36.63 -19.84 -68.13
CA MET A 1 -35.50 -19.15 -67.46
C MET A 1 -35.95 -18.12 -66.41
N ILE A 2 -37.11 -18.29 -65.75
CA ILE A 2 -37.63 -17.34 -64.74
C ILE A 2 -37.54 -17.93 -63.31
N PHE A 3 -37.57 -19.26 -63.17
CA PHE A 3 -37.45 -19.94 -61.88
C PHE A 3 -36.04 -19.86 -61.24
N THR A 4 -34.98 -19.75 -62.04
CA THR A 4 -33.60 -19.65 -61.56
C THR A 4 -33.29 -18.28 -60.93
N ALA A 5 -33.80 -17.19 -61.51
CA ALA A 5 -33.59 -15.83 -60.99
C ALA A 5 -34.30 -15.58 -59.64
N CYS A 6 -35.47 -16.19 -59.42
CA CYS A 6 -36.19 -16.08 -58.15
C CYS A 6 -35.46 -16.78 -56.99
N ASN A 7 -34.80 -17.91 -57.28
CA ASN A 7 -34.03 -18.66 -56.28
C ASN A 7 -32.71 -17.95 -55.90
N GLU A 8 -32.06 -17.27 -56.84
CA GLU A 8 -30.90 -16.40 -56.56
C GLU A 8 -31.28 -15.16 -55.75
N LEU A 9 -32.42 -14.51 -56.05
CA LEU A 9 -32.92 -13.38 -55.25
C LEU A 9 -33.29 -13.83 -53.84
N HIS A 10 -34.00 -14.95 -53.71
CA HIS A 10 -34.42 -15.51 -52.41
C HIS A 10 -33.22 -15.94 -51.55
N ASN A 11 -32.22 -16.59 -52.15
CA ASN A 11 -30.94 -16.89 -51.48
C ASN A 11 -30.17 -15.61 -51.13
N GLY A 12 -30.22 -14.57 -51.96
CA GLY A 12 -29.64 -13.26 -51.66
C GLY A 12 -30.29 -12.57 -50.46
N TYR A 13 -31.61 -12.61 -50.33
CA TYR A 13 -32.31 -12.06 -49.15
C TYR A 13 -32.07 -12.88 -47.88
N ARG A 14 -32.04 -14.22 -47.98
CA ARG A 14 -31.70 -15.09 -46.85
C ARG A 14 -30.25 -14.90 -46.41
N ALA A 15 -29.32 -14.79 -47.36
CA ALA A 15 -27.92 -14.50 -47.08
C ALA A 15 -27.76 -13.12 -46.43
N LYS A 16 -28.41 -12.06 -46.96
CA LYS A 16 -28.40 -10.73 -46.35
C LYS A 16 -28.96 -10.72 -44.93
N PHE A 17 -30.08 -11.41 -44.71
CA PHE A 17 -30.67 -11.53 -43.38
C PHE A 17 -29.74 -12.25 -42.40
N LEU A 18 -29.16 -13.39 -42.80
CA LEU A 18 -28.20 -14.14 -42.00
C LEU A 18 -26.95 -13.31 -41.69
N THR A 19 -26.42 -12.57 -42.67
CA THR A 19 -25.25 -11.69 -42.46
C THR A 19 -25.58 -10.57 -41.48
N ILE A 20 -26.75 -9.95 -41.55
CA ILE A 20 -27.16 -8.89 -40.62
C ILE A 20 -27.33 -9.45 -39.20
N VAL A 21 -28.04 -10.57 -39.05
CA VAL A 21 -28.23 -11.21 -37.74
C VAL A 21 -26.89 -11.65 -37.14
N TYR A 22 -26.02 -12.24 -37.97
CA TYR A 22 -24.67 -12.62 -37.55
C TYR A 22 -23.84 -11.40 -37.12
N TRP A 23 -23.90 -10.29 -37.86
CA TRP A 23 -23.17 -9.07 -37.55
C TRP A 23 -23.67 -8.40 -36.26
N ILE A 24 -24.99 -8.38 -36.04
CA ILE A 24 -25.59 -7.86 -34.79
C ILE A 24 -25.24 -8.79 -33.61
N ALA A 25 -25.32 -10.11 -33.79
CA ALA A 25 -24.97 -11.06 -32.73
C ALA A 25 -23.47 -10.97 -32.38
N ALA A 26 -22.59 -10.90 -33.38
CA ALA A 26 -21.16 -10.76 -33.17
C ALA A 26 -20.80 -9.45 -32.48
N THR A 27 -21.39 -8.31 -32.89
CA THR A 27 -21.13 -7.02 -32.24
C THR A 27 -21.69 -6.98 -30.81
N TYR A 28 -22.84 -7.59 -30.55
CA TYR A 28 -23.40 -7.70 -29.20
C TYR A 28 -22.50 -8.50 -28.25
N VAL A 29 -22.03 -9.68 -28.67
CA VAL A 29 -21.14 -10.51 -27.86
C VAL A 29 -19.81 -9.80 -27.60
N LEU A 30 -19.23 -9.14 -28.61
CA LEU A 30 -18.00 -8.37 -28.42
C LEU A 30 -18.20 -7.20 -27.45
N ALA A 31 -19.32 -6.49 -27.54
CA ALA A 31 -19.65 -5.39 -26.65
C ALA A 31 -19.82 -5.86 -25.20
N ASP A 32 -20.46 -7.01 -24.97
CA ASP A 32 -20.65 -7.57 -23.64
C ASP A 32 -19.31 -8.02 -23.01
N VAL A 33 -18.47 -8.73 -23.78
CA VAL A 33 -17.13 -9.14 -23.34
C VAL A 33 -16.28 -7.93 -23.00
N TYR A 34 -16.27 -6.89 -23.85
CA TYR A 34 -15.53 -5.67 -23.60
C TYR A 34 -16.04 -4.92 -22.36
N SER A 35 -17.36 -4.83 -22.20
CA SER A 35 -17.98 -4.19 -21.03
C SER A 35 -17.64 -4.92 -19.74
N ALA A 36 -17.61 -6.25 -19.74
CA ALA A 36 -17.19 -7.06 -18.61
C ALA A 36 -15.71 -6.85 -18.28
N GLN A 37 -14.83 -6.80 -19.29
CA GLN A 37 -13.40 -6.53 -19.11
C GLN A 37 -13.14 -5.14 -18.53
N LEU A 38 -13.80 -4.13 -19.08
CA LEU A 38 -13.71 -2.75 -18.61
C LEU A 38 -14.23 -2.61 -17.18
N THR A 39 -15.35 -3.27 -16.85
CA THR A 39 -15.86 -3.33 -15.47
C THR A 39 -14.86 -4.02 -14.54
N SER A 40 -14.21 -5.10 -14.98
CA SER A 40 -13.17 -5.78 -14.20
C SER A 40 -11.94 -4.90 -13.96
N GLN A 41 -11.51 -4.13 -14.96
CA GLN A 41 -10.40 -3.19 -14.83
C GLN A 41 -10.73 -2.04 -13.87
N PHE A 42 -11.96 -1.51 -13.91
CA PHE A 42 -12.40 -0.49 -12.95
C PHE A 42 -12.63 -1.04 -11.54
N ALA A 43 -13.05 -2.30 -11.41
CA ALA A 43 -13.25 -2.96 -10.14
C ALA A 43 -11.94 -3.34 -9.44
N ARG A 44 -10.86 -3.57 -10.20
CA ARG A 44 -9.55 -3.85 -9.64
C ARG A 44 -8.95 -2.54 -9.12
N PRO A 45 -8.70 -2.41 -7.79
CA PRO A 45 -8.02 -1.23 -7.28
C PRO A 45 -6.65 -1.13 -7.95
N ALA A 46 -6.35 0.05 -8.51
CA ALA A 46 -5.11 0.32 -9.24
C ALA A 46 -3.85 0.30 -8.35
N ARG A 47 -4.02 0.11 -7.03
CA ARG A 47 -2.96 0.11 -6.03
C ARG A 47 -3.09 -1.11 -5.14
N GLU A 48 -1.95 -1.66 -4.77
CA GLU A 48 -1.88 -2.71 -3.77
C GLU A 48 -2.60 -2.29 -2.49
N PRO A 49 -3.28 -3.23 -1.82
CA PRO A 49 -3.99 -2.92 -0.61
C PRO A 49 -2.99 -2.38 0.42
N PRO A 50 -3.38 -1.34 1.15
CA PRO A 50 -2.48 -0.67 2.06
C PRO A 50 -2.02 -1.58 3.21
N ILE A 51 -0.73 -1.51 3.54
CA ILE A 51 -0.21 -2.15 4.77
C ILE A 51 -0.67 -1.32 5.96
N ASN A 52 -1.83 -1.68 6.50
CA ASN A 52 -2.51 -0.96 7.58
C ASN A 52 -2.38 -1.63 8.95
N THR A 53 -1.81 -2.84 9.00
CA THR A 53 -1.69 -3.66 10.22
C THR A 53 -0.30 -4.27 10.30
N LEU A 54 0.17 -4.49 11.54
CA LEU A 54 1.46 -5.14 11.79
C LEU A 54 1.54 -6.56 11.24
N GLN A 55 0.45 -7.30 11.25
CA GLN A 55 0.38 -8.66 10.70
C GLN A 55 0.60 -8.66 9.19
N ARG A 56 0.01 -7.69 8.47
CA ARG A 56 0.26 -7.52 7.04
C ARG A 56 1.69 -7.07 6.77
N LEU A 57 2.25 -6.18 7.60
CA LEU A 57 3.65 -5.79 7.49
C LEU A 57 4.58 -7.00 7.66
N GLN A 58 4.31 -7.85 8.65
CA GLN A 58 5.08 -9.08 8.85
C GLN A 58 5.01 -10.01 7.63
N ALA A 59 3.82 -10.24 7.09
CA ALA A 59 3.63 -11.05 5.90
C ALA A 59 4.37 -10.44 4.69
N ALA A 60 4.30 -9.11 4.52
CA ALA A 60 4.99 -8.38 3.46
C ALA A 60 6.53 -8.43 3.62
N MET A 61 7.05 -8.42 4.85
CA MET A 61 8.49 -8.60 5.10
C MET A 61 8.98 -10.01 4.74
N ILE A 62 8.13 -11.04 4.89
CA ILE A 62 8.47 -12.44 4.60
C ILE A 62 8.31 -12.76 3.11
N HIS A 63 7.18 -12.37 2.52
CA HIS A 63 6.80 -12.76 1.16
C HIS A 63 7.24 -11.75 0.11
N ASP A 64 7.05 -10.46 0.39
CA ASP A 64 7.26 -9.38 -0.58
C ASP A 64 8.63 -8.70 -0.39
N GLY A 65 9.37 -9.07 0.66
CA GLY A 65 10.73 -8.59 0.91
C GLY A 65 10.82 -7.16 1.45
N TYR A 66 9.73 -6.63 2.04
CA TYR A 66 9.72 -5.29 2.62
C TYR A 66 10.82 -5.13 3.68
N ARG A 67 11.45 -3.96 3.68
CA ARG A 67 12.48 -3.59 4.66
C ARG A 67 11.93 -2.58 5.66
N LEU A 68 12.00 -2.92 6.95
CA LEU A 68 11.53 -2.05 8.03
C LEU A 68 12.70 -1.25 8.62
N TYR A 69 12.58 0.08 8.59
CA TYR A 69 13.56 1.02 9.11
C TYR A 69 13.09 1.62 10.43
N VAL A 70 14.00 1.72 11.40
CA VAL A 70 13.74 2.27 12.74
C VAL A 70 14.87 3.21 13.11
N GLU A 71 14.52 4.33 13.75
CA GLU A 71 15.48 5.30 14.25
C GLU A 71 16.37 4.72 15.36
N LYS A 72 17.69 5.01 15.29
CA LYS A 72 18.68 4.65 16.32
C LYS A 72 18.31 5.30 17.65
N GLU A 73 18.40 4.53 18.74
CA GLU A 73 18.15 5.03 20.11
C GLU A 73 16.75 5.66 20.31
N SER A 74 15.78 5.23 19.51
CA SER A 74 14.40 5.72 19.61
C SER A 74 13.57 4.89 20.59
N SER A 75 12.59 5.54 21.22
CA SER A 75 11.60 4.85 22.06
C SER A 75 10.78 3.80 21.29
N SER A 76 10.77 3.89 19.95
CA SER A 76 10.18 2.91 19.03
C SER A 76 11.03 1.64 18.91
N LEU A 77 12.36 1.75 18.99
CA LEU A 77 13.27 0.60 18.99
C LEU A 77 13.16 -0.18 20.29
N GLU A 78 13.16 0.50 21.43
CA GLU A 78 12.93 -0.13 22.73
C GLU A 78 11.58 -0.86 22.78
N MET A 79 10.56 -0.33 22.11
CA MET A 79 9.27 -1.00 21.98
C MET A 79 9.34 -2.24 21.07
N LEU A 80 10.17 -2.23 20.03
CA LEU A 80 10.37 -3.40 19.18
C LEU A 80 11.09 -4.53 19.93
N GLU A 81 12.06 -4.16 20.77
CA GLU A 81 12.85 -5.09 21.57
C GLU A 81 12.08 -5.65 22.77
N ASN A 82 11.36 -4.80 23.50
CA ASN A 82 10.64 -5.15 24.73
C ASN A 82 9.12 -5.37 24.52
N GLY A 83 8.66 -5.32 23.27
CA GLY A 83 7.25 -5.37 22.94
C GLY A 83 6.60 -6.75 23.06
N THR A 84 5.33 -6.81 22.68
CA THR A 84 4.57 -8.06 22.57
C THR A 84 5.11 -8.97 21.47
N GLU A 85 4.59 -10.20 21.41
CA GLU A 85 5.08 -11.27 20.54
C GLU A 85 5.26 -10.85 19.07
N LEU A 86 4.33 -10.07 18.49
CA LEU A 86 4.42 -9.59 17.11
C LEU A 86 5.59 -8.62 16.88
N PHE A 87 5.85 -7.70 17.82
CA PHE A 87 6.98 -6.78 17.73
C PHE A 87 8.31 -7.52 17.83
N ARG A 88 8.39 -8.53 18.72
CA ARG A 88 9.56 -9.39 18.83
C ARG A 88 9.82 -10.19 17.56
N GLN A 89 8.76 -10.68 16.90
CA GLN A 89 8.86 -11.36 15.61
C GLN A 89 9.34 -10.41 14.51
N LEU A 90 8.83 -9.17 14.45
CA LEU A 90 9.31 -8.14 13.52
C LEU A 90 10.79 -7.80 13.76
N TYR A 91 11.19 -7.65 15.02
CA TYR A 91 12.59 -7.42 15.38
C TYR A 91 13.49 -8.61 14.98
N ALA A 92 13.01 -9.84 15.14
CA ALA A 92 13.72 -11.03 14.67
C ALA A 92 13.87 -11.06 13.13
N LEU A 93 12.81 -10.68 12.40
CA LEU A 93 12.86 -10.55 10.94
C LEU A 93 13.83 -9.46 10.50
N MET A 94 13.82 -8.29 11.16
CA MET A 94 14.81 -7.24 10.93
C MET A 94 16.23 -7.78 11.14
N ARG A 95 16.50 -8.46 12.25
CA ARG A 95 17.83 -9.04 12.52
C ARG A 95 18.25 -10.12 11.52
N GLN A 96 17.32 -10.92 11.01
CA GLN A 96 17.61 -11.87 9.94
C GLN A 96 18.00 -11.16 8.62
N GLN A 97 17.35 -10.03 8.33
CA GLN A 97 17.69 -9.23 7.15
C GLN A 97 19.03 -8.47 7.34
N VAL A 98 19.40 -8.07 8.57
CA VAL A 98 20.71 -7.47 8.92
C VAL A 98 21.89 -8.39 8.56
N ILE A 99 21.72 -9.71 8.64
CA ILE A 99 22.77 -10.68 8.25
C ILE A 99 23.10 -10.55 6.76
N LYS A 100 22.16 -10.08 5.93
CA LYS A 100 22.35 -9.86 4.49
C LYS A 100 22.84 -8.45 4.17
N ASP A 101 22.51 -7.45 5.00
CA ASP A 101 22.95 -6.07 4.83
C ASP A 101 23.21 -5.38 6.20
N PRO A 102 24.49 -5.22 6.60
CA PRO A 102 24.85 -4.76 7.95
C PRO A 102 24.64 -3.26 8.21
N GLN A 103 24.31 -2.44 7.21
CA GLN A 103 24.10 -0.99 7.40
C GLN A 103 22.66 -0.52 7.18
N GLY A 104 21.74 -1.42 6.85
CA GLY A 104 20.51 -1.04 6.14
C GLY A 104 19.26 -0.73 6.98
N PHE A 105 19.22 -0.91 8.30
CA PHE A 105 17.93 -0.88 9.05
C PHE A 105 17.79 0.28 10.03
N PHE A 106 18.92 0.78 10.51
CA PHE A 106 18.98 1.82 11.52
C PHE A 106 19.21 3.17 10.88
N ILE A 107 18.19 4.02 10.91
CA ILE A 107 18.26 5.40 10.41
C ILE A 107 18.65 6.35 11.54
N ASP A 108 19.35 7.43 11.20
CA ASP A 108 19.75 8.44 12.20
C ASP A 108 18.56 9.32 12.62
N SER A 109 17.56 9.50 11.74
CA SER A 109 16.30 10.18 12.07
C SER A 109 15.15 9.64 11.23
N VAL A 110 13.91 9.88 11.69
CA VAL A 110 12.69 9.50 10.96
C VAL A 110 12.61 10.18 9.59
N GLU A 111 13.05 11.43 9.49
CA GLU A 111 13.14 12.21 8.25
C GLU A 111 14.04 11.54 7.22
N ALA A 112 15.20 11.02 7.66
CA ALA A 112 16.11 10.29 6.79
C ALA A 112 15.43 9.04 6.21
N GLY A 113 14.67 8.31 7.04
CA GLY A 113 13.87 7.16 6.59
C GLY A 113 12.79 7.55 5.57
N ILE A 114 12.09 8.65 5.80
CA ILE A 114 11.06 9.15 4.87
C ILE A 114 11.69 9.59 3.55
N LYS A 115 12.86 10.24 3.60
CA LYS A 115 13.61 10.61 2.39
C LYS A 115 14.01 9.38 1.57
N LEU A 116 14.45 8.30 2.23
CA LEU A 116 14.76 7.03 1.56
C LEU A 116 13.55 6.40 0.85
N ILE A 117 12.34 6.58 1.39
CA ILE A 117 11.10 6.17 0.72
C ILE A 117 10.79 7.12 -0.43
N ALA A 118 10.96 8.44 -0.25
CA ALA A 118 10.70 9.45 -1.27
C ALA A 118 11.60 9.31 -2.51
N GLU A 119 12.87 8.95 -2.31
CA GLU A 119 13.86 8.70 -3.36
C GLU A 119 13.52 7.46 -4.21
N GLY A 120 12.58 6.63 -3.74
CA GLY A 120 12.07 5.46 -4.44
C GLY A 120 13.01 4.26 -4.44
N GLY A 121 12.63 3.25 -5.22
CA GLY A 121 13.46 2.09 -5.56
C GLY A 121 13.03 0.75 -4.94
N GLU A 122 12.76 0.70 -3.64
CA GLU A 122 12.43 -0.54 -2.94
C GLU A 122 11.22 -0.37 -2.00
N ASP A 123 10.58 -1.48 -1.68
CA ASP A 123 9.49 -1.57 -0.70
C ASP A 123 10.03 -1.38 0.72
N LYS A 124 10.05 -0.11 1.14
CA LYS A 124 10.58 0.34 2.43
C LYS A 124 9.43 0.79 3.33
N ALA A 125 9.51 0.42 4.61
CA ALA A 125 8.60 0.85 5.66
C ALA A 125 9.39 1.54 6.77
N VAL A 126 8.89 2.65 7.31
CA VAL A 126 9.53 3.37 8.43
C VAL A 126 8.61 3.33 9.65
N LEU A 127 9.18 3.00 10.81
CA LEU A 127 8.49 3.06 12.09
C LEU A 127 8.93 4.31 12.86
N GLY A 128 7.96 5.05 13.39
CA GLY A 128 8.22 6.24 14.20
C GLY A 128 6.96 6.79 14.85
N GLY A 129 7.10 7.95 15.50
CA GLY A 129 5.98 8.69 16.09
C GLY A 129 4.97 9.09 15.02
N ARG A 130 3.67 8.85 15.29
CA ARG A 130 2.60 9.11 14.30
C ARG A 130 2.57 10.57 13.87
N GLU A 131 2.75 11.49 14.81
CA GLU A 131 2.75 12.94 14.58
C GLU A 131 3.92 13.36 13.70
N THR A 132 5.13 12.84 13.97
CA THR A 132 6.33 13.07 13.16
C THR A 132 6.16 12.52 11.75
N LEU A 133 5.64 11.29 11.61
CA LEU A 133 5.35 10.69 10.30
C LEU A 133 4.31 11.51 9.53
N PHE A 134 3.23 11.92 10.19
CA PHE A 134 2.15 12.68 9.57
C PHE A 134 2.64 14.03 9.05
N PHE A 135 3.41 14.76 9.84
CA PHE A 135 3.97 16.05 9.44
C PHE A 135 4.93 15.91 8.24
N ASN A 136 5.85 14.95 8.32
CA ASN A 136 6.81 14.71 7.24
C ASN A 136 6.12 14.25 5.95
N VAL A 137 5.11 13.38 6.01
CA VAL A 137 4.35 12.96 4.81
C VAL A 137 3.66 14.15 4.13
N GLN A 138 3.17 15.13 4.90
CA GLN A 138 2.62 16.36 4.31
C GLN A 138 3.70 17.20 3.62
N GLN A 139 4.91 17.24 4.19
CA GLN A 139 6.03 18.00 3.64
C GLN A 139 6.61 17.38 2.36
N TYR A 140 6.74 16.04 2.29
CA TYR A 140 7.32 15.33 1.14
C TYR A 140 6.29 14.94 0.06
N GLY A 141 5.00 15.20 0.30
CA GLY A 141 3.90 14.95 -0.64
C GLY A 141 3.16 13.64 -0.35
N SER A 142 1.86 13.75 -0.05
CA SER A 142 1.03 12.64 0.44
C SER A 142 0.73 11.53 -0.57
N SER A 143 1.04 11.72 -1.86
CA SER A 143 0.71 10.76 -2.92
C SER A 143 1.54 9.48 -2.88
N ASN A 144 2.74 9.55 -2.29
CA ASN A 144 3.74 8.48 -2.33
C ASN A 144 3.82 7.71 -1.01
N PHE A 145 3.08 8.15 0.01
CA PHE A 145 3.17 7.63 1.36
C PHE A 145 1.84 7.11 1.85
N GLN A 146 1.94 6.08 2.67
CA GLN A 146 0.82 5.47 3.34
C GLN A 146 1.08 5.44 4.83
N LEU A 147 0.18 6.06 5.60
CA LEU A 147 0.22 5.96 7.05
C LEU A 147 -0.66 4.80 7.53
N SER A 148 -0.05 3.86 8.24
CA SER A 148 -0.75 2.78 8.95
C SER A 148 -1.63 3.32 10.08
N GLN A 149 -2.58 2.49 10.55
CA GLN A 149 -3.29 2.77 11.79
C GLN A 149 -2.32 2.87 12.97
N LYS A 150 -2.72 3.65 13.98
CA LYS A 150 -1.94 3.87 15.20
C LYS A 150 -1.76 2.55 15.95
N LEU A 151 -0.51 2.13 16.11
CA LEU A 151 -0.15 0.85 16.73
C LEU A 151 -0.05 0.94 18.25
N TYR A 152 0.33 2.11 18.77
CA TYR A 152 0.55 2.33 20.20
C TYR A 152 0.24 3.78 20.57
N THR A 153 -0.28 3.98 21.79
CA THR A 153 -0.56 5.31 22.34
C THR A 153 0.53 5.72 23.30
N ARG A 154 1.37 6.68 22.87
CA ARG A 154 2.27 7.46 23.71
C ARG A 154 1.95 8.93 23.57
N TYR A 155 2.31 9.67 24.59
CA TYR A 155 2.16 11.11 24.66
C TYR A 155 3.54 11.74 24.80
N SER A 156 3.75 12.86 24.11
CA SER A 156 4.91 13.70 24.33
C SER A 156 4.71 14.49 25.62
N ALA A 157 5.72 14.51 26.48
CA ALA A 157 5.72 15.24 27.74
C ALA A 157 7.08 15.90 27.96
N VAL A 158 7.10 16.94 28.79
CA VAL A 158 8.35 17.61 29.19
C VAL A 158 8.95 16.87 30.37
N ALA A 159 10.16 16.35 30.20
CA ALA A 159 10.91 15.74 31.29
C ALA A 159 11.43 16.82 32.24
N VAL A 160 11.14 16.67 33.53
CA VAL A 160 11.66 17.53 34.60
C VAL A 160 12.43 16.69 35.61
N GLN A 161 13.40 17.30 36.28
CA GLN A 161 14.13 16.63 37.35
C GLN A 161 13.17 16.19 38.46
N ILE A 162 13.42 15.02 39.05
CA ILE A 162 12.66 14.51 40.20
C ILE A 162 12.76 15.54 41.33
N GLY A 163 11.62 16.05 41.81
CA GLY A 163 11.55 17.08 42.84
C GLY A 163 11.55 18.53 42.30
N CYS A 164 11.41 18.75 40.99
CA CYS A 164 11.35 20.09 40.43
C CYS A 164 10.16 20.91 41.02
N PRO A 165 10.41 22.08 41.61
CA PRO A 165 9.36 22.91 42.21
C PRO A 165 8.42 23.53 41.17
N PHE A 166 8.82 23.58 39.89
CA PHE A 166 8.03 24.16 38.81
C PHE A 166 7.01 23.21 38.18
N LEU A 167 6.97 21.94 38.62
CA LEU A 167 6.10 20.92 38.03
C LEU A 167 4.61 21.31 38.12
N GLY A 168 4.19 21.90 39.24
CA GLY A 168 2.83 22.42 39.41
C GLY A 168 2.50 23.62 38.52
N SER A 169 3.49 24.47 38.20
CA SER A 169 3.30 25.57 37.26
C SER A 169 3.20 25.06 35.82
N LEU A 170 4.02 24.09 35.44
CA LEU A 170 4.07 23.50 34.09
C LEU A 170 2.80 22.71 33.73
N ASN A 171 2.17 22.07 34.72
CA ASN A 171 0.96 21.28 34.50
C ASN A 171 -0.33 22.13 34.49
N ASN A 172 -0.26 23.40 34.93
CA ASN A 172 -1.39 24.33 34.97
C ASN A 172 -1.44 25.30 33.77
N VAL A 173 -0.51 25.16 32.82
CA VAL A 173 -0.51 25.90 31.53
C VAL A 173 -1.30 25.08 30.50
#